data_AF-A0A2D7GC68-F1
#
_entry.id   AF-A0A2D7GC68-F1
#
_cell.length_a   1.000
_cell.length_b   1.000
_cell.length_c   1.000
_cell.angle_alpha   90.00
_cell.angle_beta   90.00
_cell.angle_gamma   90.00
#
_symmetry.space_group_name_H-M   'P 1'
#
loop_
_entity.id
_entity.type
_entity.pdbx_description
1 polymer ?
#
loop_
_entity_poly.entity_id
_entity_poly.type
_entity_poly.pdbx_seq_one_letter_code
_entity_poly.pdbx_strand_id
1 'polypeptide(L)'
;MKNFTKKNQEGFEQEFCKVVRRFQNIQTDSSKNKFSVDSPLGIFMAGENVKSIQQVMYNEFQQVDDAALECISYKEQTAVELSLVFQNLDQAFFTIKEILLVTPNTKDEENYADWYPFKSKIVAYVDFEESLFNLQMMVDKKKIKVLKRDDRMSSTSSDKSLLTAITNNFNHVLIRV
;
A
#
# COMPACT_ATOMS: atom_id res chain seq x y z
N MET A 1 -9.48 -13.92 23.03
CA MET A 1 -8.93 -12.61 22.63
C MET A 1 -7.83 -12.22 23.60
N LYS A 2 -6.60 -11.97 23.13
CA LYS A 2 -5.53 -11.42 24.00
C LYS A 2 -5.84 -9.95 24.25
N ASN A 3 -5.80 -9.50 25.51
CA ASN A 3 -6.00 -8.10 25.86
C ASN A 3 -4.93 -7.23 25.17
N PHE A 4 -5.36 -6.23 24.40
CA PHE A 4 -4.49 -5.24 23.79
C PHE A 4 -4.06 -4.24 24.87
N THR A 5 -2.97 -4.55 25.57
CA THR A 5 -2.44 -3.70 26.66
C THR A 5 -1.70 -2.49 26.08
N LYS A 6 -1.50 -1.44 26.89
CA LYS A 6 -0.75 -0.24 26.48
C LYS A 6 0.65 -0.56 25.90
N LYS A 7 1.38 -1.50 26.51
CA LYS A 7 2.70 -1.93 26.01
C LYS A 7 2.60 -2.66 24.66
N ASN A 8 1.55 -3.47 24.46
CA ASN A 8 1.31 -4.14 23.18
C ASN A 8 0.96 -3.11 22.10
N GLN A 9 0.24 -2.06 22.47
CA GLN A 9 -0.14 -0.98 21.58
C GLN A 9 1.05 -0.13 21.11
N GLU A 10 1.93 0.29 22.02
CA GLU A 10 3.15 1.02 21.64
C GLU A 10 4.05 0.19 20.72
N GLY A 11 4.18 -1.11 20.99
CA GLY A 11 4.93 -2.04 20.12
C GLY A 11 4.29 -2.19 18.73
N PHE A 12 2.97 -2.29 18.66
CA PHE A 12 2.20 -2.31 17.41
C PHE A 12 2.44 -1.02 16.60
N GLU A 13 2.29 0.15 17.21
CA GLU A 13 2.43 1.45 16.54
C GLU A 13 3.83 1.65 15.95
N GLN A 14 4.88 1.25 16.70
CA GLN A 14 6.25 1.32 16.24
C GLN A 14 6.50 0.41 15.03
N GLU A 15 6.04 -0.85 15.09
CA GLU A 15 6.23 -1.79 13.99
C GLU A 15 5.40 -1.40 12.77
N PHE A 16 4.19 -0.90 12.98
CA PHE A 16 3.33 -0.36 11.93
C PHE A 16 4.03 0.77 11.18
N CYS A 17 4.58 1.76 11.91
CA CYS A 17 5.30 2.87 11.29
C CYS A 17 6.56 2.41 10.53
N LYS A 18 7.25 1.35 11.00
CA LYS A 18 8.40 0.81 10.27
C LYS A 18 7.99 0.18 8.94
N VAL A 19 6.96 -0.66 8.95
CA VAL A 19 6.41 -1.28 7.73
C VAL A 19 5.96 -0.21 6.74
N VAL A 20 5.17 0.78 7.20
CA VAL A 20 4.69 1.87 6.34
C VAL A 20 5.86 2.68 5.75
N ARG A 21 6.92 2.93 6.53
CA ARG A 21 8.12 3.62 6.02
C ARG A 21 8.84 2.82 4.95
N ARG A 22 9.03 1.51 5.15
CA ARG A 22 9.63 0.63 4.12
C ARG A 22 8.77 0.59 2.87
N PHE A 23 7.45 0.50 3.03
CA PHE A 23 6.48 0.54 1.93
C PHE A 23 6.57 1.84 1.12
N GLN A 24 6.60 3.02 1.76
CA GLN A 24 6.72 4.30 1.06
C GLN A 24 8.05 4.47 0.31
N ASN A 25 9.07 3.70 0.69
CA ASN A 25 10.39 3.74 0.04
C ASN A 25 10.51 2.81 -1.17
N ILE A 26 9.51 1.98 -1.47
CA ILE A 26 9.53 1.11 -2.65
C ILE A 26 9.66 1.97 -3.92
N GLN A 27 10.67 1.66 -4.73
CA GLN A 27 10.87 2.27 -6.05
C GLN A 27 10.35 1.30 -7.11
N THR A 28 9.27 1.68 -7.79
CA THR A 28 8.71 0.91 -8.91
C THR A 28 9.65 0.96 -10.12
N ASP A 29 9.55 -0.07 -10.96
CA ASP A 29 10.38 -0.24 -12.15
C ASP A 29 9.53 -0.62 -13.39
N SER A 30 10.21 -0.96 -14.48
CA SER A 30 9.61 -1.42 -15.73
C SER A 30 9.34 -2.93 -15.79
N SER A 31 9.42 -3.66 -14.67
CA SER A 31 9.20 -5.10 -14.64
C SER A 31 7.82 -5.46 -15.20
N LYS A 32 7.75 -6.44 -16.11
CA LYS A 32 6.46 -6.91 -16.66
C LYS A 32 5.68 -7.68 -15.59
N ASN A 33 6.34 -8.63 -14.94
CA ASN A 33 5.77 -9.36 -13.81
C ASN A 33 5.93 -8.53 -12.53
N LYS A 34 4.84 -7.90 -12.10
CA LYS A 34 4.83 -7.03 -10.92
C LYS A 34 4.98 -7.77 -9.58
N PHE A 35 4.92 -9.10 -9.56
CA PHE A 35 5.15 -9.89 -8.35
C PHE A 35 6.18 -11.02 -8.55
N SER A 36 7.16 -10.84 -9.45
CA SER A 36 8.34 -11.70 -9.46
C SER A 36 9.20 -11.46 -8.23
N VAL A 37 10.08 -12.41 -7.90
CA VAL A 37 11.02 -12.28 -6.77
C VAL A 37 11.95 -11.06 -6.89
N ASP A 38 12.22 -10.64 -8.13
CA ASP A 38 13.07 -9.49 -8.44
C ASP A 38 12.27 -8.19 -8.65
N SER A 39 10.94 -8.25 -8.65
CA SER A 39 10.13 -7.03 -8.77
C SER A 39 10.22 -6.21 -7.49
N PRO A 40 10.01 -4.88 -7.54
CA PRO A 40 10.03 -4.03 -6.35
C PRO A 40 9.09 -4.50 -5.24
N LEU A 41 7.89 -4.97 -5.59
CA LEU A 41 6.94 -5.50 -4.63
C LEU A 41 7.35 -6.89 -4.12
N GLY A 42 7.92 -7.75 -4.97
CA GLY A 42 8.45 -9.04 -4.54
C GLY A 42 9.62 -8.92 -3.57
N ILE A 43 10.57 -8.01 -3.85
CA ILE A 43 11.70 -7.68 -2.97
C ILE A 43 11.19 -7.15 -1.62
N PHE A 44 10.21 -6.23 -1.64
CA PHE A 44 9.58 -5.76 -0.42
C PHE A 44 9.01 -6.92 0.38
N MET A 45 8.17 -7.76 -0.23
CA MET A 45 7.54 -8.87 0.48
C MET A 45 8.54 -9.90 1.01
N ALA A 46 9.64 -10.16 0.31
CA ALA A 46 10.71 -11.05 0.78
C ALA A 46 11.44 -10.52 2.03
N GLY A 47 11.44 -9.20 2.24
CA GLY A 47 12.03 -8.54 3.41
C GLY A 47 11.09 -8.39 4.61
N GLU A 48 9.82 -8.79 4.49
CA GLU A 48 8.81 -8.61 5.53
C GLU A 48 8.46 -9.91 6.25
N ASN A 49 8.19 -9.82 7.55
CA ASN A 49 7.66 -10.95 8.32
C ASN A 49 6.15 -11.05 8.10
N VAL A 50 5.72 -11.83 7.12
CA VAL A 50 4.32 -11.98 6.74
C VAL A 50 3.70 -13.19 7.44
N LYS A 51 2.60 -12.99 8.14
CA LYS A 51 1.84 -14.06 8.80
C LYS A 51 0.90 -14.77 7.84
N SER A 52 0.21 -14.00 6.99
CA SER A 52 -0.68 -14.53 5.95
C SER A 52 -0.67 -13.62 4.75
N ILE A 53 -0.72 -14.23 3.56
CA ILE A 53 -0.82 -13.55 2.27
C ILE A 53 -1.82 -14.27 1.39
N GLN A 54 -2.70 -13.50 0.76
CA GLN A 54 -3.51 -13.90 -0.37
C GLN A 54 -3.16 -12.97 -1.53
N GLN A 55 -2.98 -13.55 -2.71
CA GLN A 55 -2.55 -12.83 -3.91
C GLN A 55 -3.56 -13.05 -5.02
N VAL A 56 -3.83 -11.98 -5.78
CA VAL A 56 -4.58 -12.01 -7.03
C VAL A 56 -3.74 -11.33 -8.11
N MET A 57 -3.41 -12.06 -9.17
CA MET A 57 -2.76 -11.54 -10.37
C MET A 57 -3.83 -11.24 -11.42
N TYR A 58 -3.91 -9.99 -11.87
CA TYR A 58 -4.87 -9.58 -12.89
C TYR A 58 -4.25 -9.57 -14.28
N ASN A 59 -2.94 -9.33 -14.37
CA ASN A 59 -2.20 -9.34 -15.62
C ASN A 59 -1.04 -10.33 -15.57
N GLU A 60 -1.24 -11.51 -16.15
CA GLU A 60 -0.17 -12.45 -16.45
C GLU A 60 0.43 -12.08 -17.81
N PHE A 61 1.37 -11.14 -17.82
CA PHE A 61 2.03 -10.62 -19.04
C PHE A 61 2.91 -11.65 -19.78
N GLN A 62 2.71 -12.95 -19.56
CA GLN A 62 3.55 -14.01 -20.11
C GLN A 62 3.45 -14.16 -21.63
N GLN A 63 2.46 -13.55 -22.30
CA GLN A 63 2.19 -13.78 -23.74
C GLN A 63 1.92 -12.53 -24.58
N VAL A 64 2.11 -11.31 -24.05
CA VAL A 64 1.84 -10.08 -24.84
C VAL A 64 3.03 -9.80 -25.76
N ASP A 65 2.81 -9.80 -27.08
CA ASP A 65 3.84 -9.45 -28.06
C ASP A 65 4.25 -7.97 -27.94
N ASP A 66 5.43 -7.62 -28.45
CA ASP A 66 6.00 -6.27 -28.31
C ASP A 66 5.16 -5.18 -29.02
N ALA A 67 4.31 -5.54 -29.99
CA ALA A 67 3.42 -4.58 -30.66
C ALA A 67 2.15 -4.30 -29.83
N ALA A 68 1.62 -5.31 -29.14
CA ALA A 68 0.55 -5.14 -28.15
C ALA A 68 1.04 -4.39 -26.90
N LEU A 69 2.35 -4.41 -26.64
CA LEU A 69 3.01 -3.59 -25.61
C LEU A 69 3.15 -2.11 -25.98
N GLU A 70 2.96 -1.70 -27.24
CA GLU A 70 2.85 -0.27 -27.58
C GLU A 70 1.46 0.29 -27.23
N CYS A 71 0.47 -0.58 -27.00
CA CYS A 71 -0.90 -0.22 -26.62
C CYS A 71 -1.17 -0.41 -25.12
N ILE A 72 -0.23 -0.05 -24.24
CA ILE A 72 -0.44 -0.18 -22.78
C ILE A 72 -1.53 0.80 -22.34
N SER A 73 -2.71 0.22 -22.15
CA SER A 73 -3.92 0.68 -21.49
C SER A 73 -4.21 2.18 -21.49
N TYR A 74 -5.37 2.54 -22.05
CA TYR A 74 -5.98 3.87 -22.00
C TYR A 74 -6.49 4.29 -20.60
N LYS A 75 -6.34 3.42 -19.58
CA LYS A 75 -6.75 3.64 -18.18
C LYS A 75 -5.76 2.97 -17.22
N GLU A 76 -5.71 3.44 -15.98
CA GLU A 76 -4.98 2.72 -14.93
C GLU A 76 -5.57 1.32 -14.72
N GLN A 77 -4.70 0.32 -14.52
CA GLN A 77 -5.10 -1.07 -14.30
C GLN A 77 -4.36 -1.63 -13.09
N THR A 78 -5.07 -2.35 -12.22
CA THR A 78 -4.41 -3.12 -11.15
C THR A 78 -3.73 -4.33 -11.79
N ALA A 79 -2.41 -4.44 -11.68
CA ALA A 79 -1.68 -5.62 -12.14
C ALA A 79 -1.71 -6.73 -11.09
N VAL A 80 -1.55 -6.34 -9.81
CA VAL A 80 -1.44 -7.24 -8.66
C VAL A 80 -2.17 -6.64 -7.49
N GLU A 81 -2.89 -7.49 -6.76
CA GLU A 81 -3.45 -7.19 -5.45
C GLU A 81 -3.01 -8.24 -4.44
N LEU A 82 -2.54 -7.78 -3.28
CA LEU A 82 -2.12 -8.61 -2.17
C LEU A 82 -2.93 -8.23 -0.93
N SER A 83 -3.62 -9.19 -0.35
CA SER A 83 -4.22 -9.08 0.98
C SER A 83 -3.31 -9.76 1.99
N LEU A 84 -2.84 -9.03 3.00
CA LEU A 84 -1.78 -9.51 3.88
C LEU A 84 -1.91 -9.02 5.31
N VAL A 85 -1.41 -9.86 6.22
CA VAL A 85 -1.26 -9.57 7.64
C VAL A 85 0.19 -9.80 8.00
N PHE A 86 0.85 -8.76 8.51
CA PHE A 86 2.22 -8.88 9.00
C PHE A 86 2.25 -9.49 10.39
N GLN A 87 3.34 -10.21 10.69
CA GLN A 87 3.60 -10.68 12.04
C GLN A 87 3.73 -9.49 13.00
N ASN A 88 3.15 -9.64 14.19
CA ASN A 88 3.05 -8.59 15.21
C ASN A 88 2.18 -7.38 14.85
N LEU A 89 1.49 -7.40 13.70
CA LEU A 89 0.49 -6.42 13.29
C LEU A 89 -0.88 -7.09 13.06
N ASP A 90 -1.26 -8.01 13.94
CA ASP A 90 -2.51 -8.78 13.84
C ASP A 90 -3.77 -7.91 13.80
N GLN A 91 -3.67 -6.63 14.21
CA GLN A 91 -4.76 -5.67 14.21
C GLN A 91 -4.86 -4.83 12.92
N ALA A 92 -3.97 -5.04 11.94
CA ALA A 92 -3.92 -4.30 10.69
C ALA A 92 -3.92 -5.25 9.48
N PHE A 93 -4.93 -5.10 8.63
CA PHE A 93 -5.15 -5.86 7.42
C PHE A 93 -4.80 -4.98 6.22
N PHE A 94 -3.76 -5.36 5.49
CA PHE A 94 -3.27 -4.59 4.36
C PHE A 94 -3.82 -5.17 3.05
N THR A 95 -4.31 -4.29 2.18
CA THR A 95 -4.54 -4.56 0.77
C THR A 95 -3.58 -3.72 -0.05
N ILE A 96 -2.50 -4.32 -0.55
CA ILE A 96 -1.52 -3.66 -1.41
C ILE A 96 -1.90 -3.89 -2.86
N LYS A 97 -1.97 -2.81 -3.64
CA LYS A 97 -2.19 -2.85 -5.08
C LYS A 97 -1.02 -2.25 -5.81
N GLU A 98 -0.52 -2.95 -6.81
CA GLU A 98 0.35 -2.35 -7.82
C GLU A 98 -0.47 -2.04 -9.08
N ILE A 99 -0.50 -0.75 -9.42
CA ILE A 99 -1.36 -0.18 -10.45
C ILE A 99 -0.48 0.32 -11.59
N LEU A 100 -0.69 -0.22 -12.79
CA LEU A 100 -0.07 0.27 -14.02
C LEU A 100 -0.65 1.63 -14.38
N LEU A 101 0.23 2.55 -14.72
CA LEU A 101 -0.14 3.90 -15.13
C LEU A 101 -0.51 3.89 -16.62
N VAL A 102 -1.50 4.72 -16.94
CA VAL A 102 -1.91 5.00 -18.32
C VAL A 102 -0.74 5.60 -19.10
N THR A 103 -0.64 5.26 -20.39
CA THR A 103 0.28 5.94 -21.29
C THR A 103 -0.12 7.41 -21.42
N PRO A 104 0.74 8.37 -21.07
CA PRO A 104 0.41 9.79 -21.14
C PRO A 104 0.25 10.22 -22.60
N ASN A 105 -0.46 11.33 -22.80
CA ASN A 105 -0.58 11.94 -24.12
C ASN A 105 0.82 12.36 -24.61
N THR A 106 1.18 12.02 -25.85
CA THR A 106 2.48 12.39 -26.43
C THR A 106 2.70 13.91 -26.54
N LYS A 107 1.62 14.71 -26.48
CA LYS A 107 1.68 16.17 -26.42
C LYS A 107 1.95 16.73 -25.01
N ASP A 108 1.86 15.90 -23.98
CA ASP A 108 2.22 16.23 -22.60
C ASP A 108 3.69 15.87 -22.40
N GLU A 109 4.57 16.78 -22.85
CA GLU A 109 6.02 16.54 -22.90
C GLU A 109 6.62 16.19 -21.54
N GLU A 110 6.14 16.82 -20.45
CA GLU A 110 6.64 16.58 -19.10
C GLU A 110 6.33 15.15 -18.63
N ASN A 111 5.08 14.70 -18.78
CA ASN A 111 4.70 13.36 -18.33
C ASN A 111 5.19 12.26 -19.27
N TYR A 112 5.30 12.56 -20.57
CA TYR A 112 5.76 11.61 -21.58
C TYR A 112 7.28 11.36 -21.48
N ALA A 113 8.10 12.38 -21.18
CA ALA A 113 9.54 12.24 -21.08
C ALA A 113 9.99 11.22 -20.02
N ASP A 114 9.27 11.16 -18.89
CA ASP A 114 9.54 10.23 -17.79
C ASP A 114 8.82 8.88 -17.95
N TRP A 115 8.07 8.67 -19.03
CA TRP A 115 7.27 7.46 -19.20
C TRP A 115 8.08 6.28 -19.74
N TYR A 116 7.71 5.07 -19.31
CA TYR A 116 8.28 3.82 -19.79
C TYR A 116 7.23 2.69 -19.70
N PRO A 117 7.37 1.60 -20.48
CA PRO A 117 6.46 0.46 -20.42
C PRO A 117 6.30 -0.11 -19.01
N PHE A 118 5.07 -0.44 -18.64
CA PHE A 118 4.70 -0.97 -17.31
C PHE A 118 5.02 -0.06 -16.12
N LYS A 119 5.25 1.24 -16.35
CA LYS A 119 5.36 2.22 -15.25
C LYS A 119 4.15 2.08 -14.34
N SER A 120 4.41 1.95 -13.05
CA SER A 120 3.39 1.64 -12.05
C SER A 120 3.47 2.56 -10.84
N LYS A 121 2.45 2.48 -9.99
CA LYS A 121 2.45 3.01 -8.63
C LYS A 121 1.96 1.92 -7.69
N ILE A 122 2.44 1.94 -6.45
CA ILE A 122 1.99 1.02 -5.39
C ILE A 122 1.22 1.82 -4.35
N VAL A 123 0.07 1.30 -3.95
CA VAL A 123 -0.81 1.89 -2.93
C VAL A 123 -1.22 0.78 -1.97
N ALA A 124 -1.21 1.06 -0.68
CA ALA A 124 -1.76 0.18 0.35
C ALA A 124 -3.03 0.79 0.93
N TYR A 125 -4.06 -0.03 1.11
CA TYR A 125 -5.21 0.26 1.94
C TYR A 125 -5.09 -0.57 3.21
N VAL A 126 -5.34 0.03 4.37
CA VAL A 126 -5.24 -0.62 5.66
C VAL A 126 -6.56 -0.51 6.39
N ASP A 127 -7.15 -1.66 6.67
CA ASP A 127 -8.24 -1.81 7.59
C ASP A 127 -7.70 -2.25 8.95
N PHE A 128 -8.33 -1.78 10.02
CA PHE A 128 -7.94 -2.15 11.38
C PHE A 128 -9.02 -2.99 12.05
N GLU A 129 -8.65 -3.80 13.04
CA GLU A 129 -9.58 -4.56 13.87
C GLU A 129 -10.67 -3.64 14.48
N GLU A 130 -11.93 -3.87 14.11
CA GLU A 130 -13.04 -2.93 14.39
C GLU A 130 -13.34 -2.79 15.89
N SER A 131 -13.05 -3.83 16.68
CA SER A 131 -13.20 -3.78 18.13
C SER A 131 -12.19 -2.85 18.83
N LEU A 132 -11.13 -2.44 18.13
CA LEU A 132 -10.06 -1.60 18.66
C LEU A 132 -9.99 -0.22 17.98
N PHE A 133 -10.27 -0.17 16.67
CA PHE A 133 -10.06 1.01 15.86
C PHE A 133 -11.29 1.37 15.02
N ASN A 134 -11.56 2.66 14.91
CA ASN A 134 -12.56 3.23 14.01
C ASN A 134 -11.90 3.97 12.83
N LEU A 135 -10.77 3.43 12.34
CA LEU A 135 -9.97 4.05 11.28
C LEU A 135 -9.91 3.15 10.03
N GLN A 136 -9.72 3.80 8.90
CA GLN A 136 -9.24 3.22 7.65
C GLN A 136 -8.12 4.11 7.11
N MET A 137 -7.17 3.50 6.40
CA MET A 137 -6.01 4.24 5.94
C MET A 137 -5.64 3.89 4.49
N MET A 138 -5.15 4.88 3.77
CA MET A 138 -4.48 4.70 2.49
C MET A 138 -3.05 5.22 2.62
N VAL A 139 -2.09 4.40 2.24
CA VAL A 139 -0.68 4.75 2.15
C VAL A 139 -0.27 4.74 0.68
N ASP A 140 0.25 5.85 0.19
CA ASP A 140 0.98 5.91 -1.07
C ASP A 140 2.40 6.44 -0.83
N LYS A 141 3.24 6.43 -1.86
CA LYS A 141 4.64 6.90 -1.78
C LYS A 141 4.81 8.30 -1.19
N LYS A 142 3.87 9.22 -1.44
CA LYS A 142 3.99 10.64 -1.10
C LYS A 142 3.21 11.03 0.14
N LYS A 143 2.17 10.29 0.51
CA LYS A 143 1.28 10.67 1.61
C LYS A 143 0.57 9.47 2.25
N ILE A 144 0.11 9.72 3.47
CA ILE A 144 -0.81 8.86 4.21
C ILE A 144 -2.14 9.62 4.32
N LYS A 145 -3.24 8.95 4.03
CA LYS A 145 -4.59 9.45 4.32
C LYS A 145 -5.21 8.56 5.37
N VAL A 146 -5.75 9.16 6.42
CA VAL A 146 -6.50 8.45 7.45
C VAL A 146 -7.92 8.99 7.48
N LEU A 147 -8.89 8.08 7.39
CA LEU A 147 -10.31 8.35 7.46
C LEU A 147 -10.91 7.60 8.63
N LYS A 148 -12.04 8.09 9.11
CA LYS A 148 -12.89 7.34 10.02
C LYS A 148 -13.70 6.29 9.27
N ARG A 149 -13.90 5.12 9.88
CA ARG A 149 -14.76 4.08 9.29
C ARG A 149 -16.24 4.42 9.46
N ASP A 150 -16.64 4.76 10.69
CA ASP A 150 -18.00 5.18 11.02
C ASP A 150 -18.01 6.56 11.66
N ASP A 151 -18.57 7.54 10.94
CA ASP A 151 -18.68 8.93 11.37
C ASP A 151 -19.49 9.11 12.67
N ARG A 152 -20.41 8.18 12.96
CA ARG A 152 -21.30 8.23 14.13
C ARG A 152 -20.61 7.81 15.42
N MET A 153 -19.57 6.98 15.31
CA MET A 153 -18.83 6.47 16.45
C MET A 153 -17.75 7.46 16.88
N SER A 154 -17.39 7.57 18.16
CA SER A 154 -16.25 8.41 18.56
C SER A 154 -14.92 7.73 18.24
N SER A 155 -13.83 8.50 18.11
CA SER A 155 -12.49 7.93 17.99
C SER A 155 -12.09 7.22 19.29
N THR A 156 -11.54 6.02 19.18
CA THR A 156 -11.07 5.23 20.32
C THR A 156 -9.78 5.81 20.91
N SER A 157 -9.36 5.33 22.08
CA SER A 157 -8.03 5.64 22.60
C SER A 157 -6.92 5.12 21.69
N SER A 158 -7.16 3.98 21.03
CA SER A 158 -6.21 3.37 20.10
C SER A 158 -6.08 4.19 18.81
N ASP A 159 -7.18 4.75 18.31
CA ASP A 159 -7.14 5.68 17.17
C ASP A 159 -6.23 6.87 17.47
N LYS A 160 -6.43 7.54 18.60
CA LYS A 160 -5.67 8.75 18.97
C LYS A 160 -4.17 8.49 19.09
N SER A 161 -3.81 7.35 19.69
CA SER A 161 -2.42 6.97 19.88
C SER A 161 -1.75 6.59 18.56
N LEU A 162 -2.42 5.80 17.71
CA LEU A 162 -1.92 5.46 16.38
C LEU A 162 -1.77 6.71 15.50
N LEU A 163 -2.76 7.61 15.50
CA LEU A 163 -2.67 8.88 14.79
C LEU A 163 -1.46 9.70 15.26
N THR A 164 -1.25 9.77 16.58
CA THR A 164 -0.08 10.46 17.16
C THR A 164 1.23 9.83 16.68
N ALA A 165 1.34 8.50 16.71
CA ALA A 165 2.52 7.80 16.23
C ALA A 165 2.80 8.10 14.75
N ILE A 166 1.76 8.10 13.91
CA ILE A 166 1.88 8.37 12.48
C ILE A 166 2.28 9.82 12.23
N THR A 167 1.61 10.80 12.84
CA THR A 167 1.97 12.22 12.65
C THR A 167 3.39 12.53 13.12
N ASN A 168 3.91 11.79 14.09
CA ASN A 168 5.29 11.95 14.56
C ASN A 168 6.32 11.28 13.65
N ASN A 169 5.93 10.30 12.83
CA ASN A 169 6.83 9.52 11.99
C ASN A 169 6.80 9.90 10.50
N PHE A 170 5.80 10.68 10.07
CA PHE A 170 5.55 10.99 8.66
C PHE A 170 5.12 12.44 8.46
N ASN A 171 5.68 13.09 7.42
CA ASN A 171 5.47 14.52 7.17
C ASN A 171 4.16 14.85 6.43
N HIS A 172 3.64 13.91 5.63
CA HIS A 172 2.50 14.16 4.75
C HIS A 172 1.33 13.26 5.11
N VAL A 173 0.68 13.60 6.22
CA VAL A 173 -0.47 12.88 6.77
C VAL A 173 -1.72 13.75 6.66
N LEU A 174 -2.74 13.27 5.94
CA LEU A 174 -4.04 13.90 5.86
C LEU A 174 -5.04 13.12 6.71
N ILE A 175 -5.55 13.74 7.76
CA ILE A 175 -6.49 13.13 8.69
C ILE A 175 -7.89 13.72 8.46
N ARG A 176 -8.90 12.87 8.28
CA ARG A 176 -10.32 13.23 8.30
C ARG A 176 -11.06 12.27 9.24
N VAL A 177 -11.07 12.60 10.52
CA VAL A 177 -11.63 11.79 11.63
C VAL A 177 -12.52 12.63 12.53
#